data_AF-A0A9P7ZXB9-F1
#
_entry.id   AF-A0A9P7ZXB9-F1
#
_cell.length_a   1.000
_cell.length_b   1.000
_cell.length_c   1.000
_cell.angle_alpha   90.00
_cell.angle_beta   90.00
_cell.angle_gamma   90.00
#
_symmetry.space_group_name_H-M   'P 1'
#
loop_
_entity.id
_entity.type
_entity.pdbx_description
1 polymer ?
#
loop_
_entity_poly.entity_id
_entity_poly.type
_entity_poly.pdbx_seq_one_letter_code
_entity_poly.pdbx_strand_id
1 'polypeptide(L)'
;MARYKTPVHCLKDFLVFSSIESPPFLNLSLNLLKMRFFTTLVLLAVSATVVLAAPKTCKVDGASGTCISLAACNGISLVGHCSGAAGVRCCIGGSTEPPTGPFDANKVIAAARKRLGVPYCWGGGHKNAPGPSTGTCVGYTGSIKPCPAEKTVGLDCSGLVRDAIFVGTGIDLGHGGNTDTQLADPHVTQIKYEQRQPGDIEFFGTQDNTVHVILYIGKNATGGDMMIEAQKTGTDVHEVPLRLGGIWARVR
;
A
#
# COMPACT_ATOMS: atom_id res chain seq x y z
N MET A 1 -31.23 -17.65 -24.71
CA MET A 1 -31.82 -16.39 -24.19
C MET A 1 -31.09 -16.03 -22.90
N ALA A 2 -30.73 -14.75 -22.73
CA ALA A 2 -30.02 -14.28 -21.54
C ALA A 2 -30.96 -14.07 -20.34
N ARG A 3 -30.40 -14.12 -19.12
CA ARG A 3 -30.57 -13.06 -18.10
C ARG A 3 -29.60 -13.27 -16.93
N TYR A 4 -28.79 -12.24 -16.68
CA TYR A 4 -28.06 -12.03 -15.42
C TYR A 4 -29.02 -12.01 -14.22
N LYS A 5 -28.53 -12.42 -13.03
CA LYS A 5 -29.13 -12.04 -11.74
C LYS A 5 -28.18 -12.15 -10.54
N THR A 6 -27.44 -11.07 -10.29
CA THR A 6 -27.29 -10.48 -8.94
C THR A 6 -28.53 -9.58 -8.68
N PRO A 7 -28.74 -8.88 -7.54
CA PRO A 7 -27.95 -8.71 -6.29
C PRO A 7 -28.72 -9.31 -5.08
N VAL A 8 -28.65 -8.94 -3.79
CA VAL A 8 -28.12 -7.82 -2.94
C VAL A 8 -27.77 -8.42 -1.55
N HIS A 9 -26.99 -7.81 -0.63
CA HIS A 9 -27.11 -6.47 -0.05
C HIS A 9 -25.79 -5.95 0.58
N CYS A 10 -25.53 -4.66 0.43
CA CYS A 10 -24.90 -3.83 1.46
C CYS A 10 -25.89 -2.70 1.79
N LEU A 11 -25.95 -2.23 3.03
CA LEU A 11 -27.01 -1.35 3.53
C LEU A 11 -26.40 -0.34 4.51
N LYS A 12 -26.98 0.87 4.54
CA LYS A 12 -26.68 2.04 5.38
C LYS A 12 -25.65 3.03 4.79
N ASP A 13 -25.86 4.35 4.87
CA ASP A 13 -27.06 5.11 5.27
C ASP A 13 -27.14 6.43 4.48
N PHE A 14 -28.36 6.96 4.35
CA PHE A 14 -28.69 8.11 3.51
C PHE A 14 -28.99 9.34 4.39
N LEU A 15 -28.23 10.42 4.27
CA LEU A 15 -28.67 11.76 4.70
C LEU A 15 -28.20 12.80 3.69
N VAL A 16 -29.18 13.38 2.99
CA VAL A 16 -29.02 14.51 2.07
C VAL A 16 -29.66 15.74 2.71
N PHE A 17 -28.93 16.86 2.73
CA PHE A 17 -29.52 18.18 2.84
C PHE A 17 -28.79 19.13 1.90
N SER A 18 -29.47 19.58 0.86
CA SER A 18 -29.09 20.75 0.07
C SER A 18 -30.27 21.19 -0.79
N SER A 19 -30.82 22.36 -0.48
CA SER A 19 -31.02 23.49 -1.42
C SER A 19 -32.03 24.49 -0.84
N ILE A 20 -31.87 25.77 -1.23
CA ILE A 20 -32.91 26.69 -1.77
C ILE A 20 -32.64 28.16 -1.35
N GLU A 21 -32.67 29.04 -2.35
CA GLU A 21 -32.91 30.51 -2.35
C GLU A 21 -31.94 31.54 -1.69
N SER A 22 -31.29 32.31 -2.57
CA SER A 22 -31.18 33.79 -2.55
C SER A 22 -32.39 34.41 -3.29
N PRO A 23 -32.79 35.72 -3.20
CA PRO A 23 -32.00 36.96 -3.02
C PRO A 23 -32.75 37.98 -2.07
N PRO A 24 -32.71 39.35 -2.15
CA PRO A 24 -31.96 40.29 -2.99
C PRO A 24 -31.29 41.51 -2.28
N PHE A 25 -30.67 42.35 -3.12
CA PHE A 25 -29.95 43.59 -2.84
C PHE A 25 -30.73 44.69 -2.12
N LEU A 26 -30.05 45.47 -1.28
CA LEU A 26 -30.41 46.87 -0.99
C LEU A 26 -29.17 47.79 -1.06
N ASN A 27 -29.33 48.94 -1.71
CA ASN A 27 -28.35 50.05 -1.68
C ASN A 27 -28.46 50.82 -0.36
N LEU A 28 -27.36 51.40 0.12
CA LEU A 28 -27.41 52.72 0.76
C LEU A 28 -26.09 53.51 0.59
N SER A 29 -26.22 54.83 0.61
CA SER A 29 -25.24 55.82 0.15
C SER A 29 -24.13 56.17 1.17
N LEU A 30 -23.10 56.83 0.65
CA LEU A 30 -21.99 57.49 1.36
C LEU A 30 -22.44 58.30 2.59
N ASN A 31 -21.54 58.37 3.57
CA ASN A 31 -21.17 59.67 4.15
C ASN A 31 -19.71 59.70 4.59
N LEU A 32 -19.04 60.82 4.31
CA LEU A 32 -17.65 61.04 4.72
C LEU A 32 -17.58 61.47 6.18
N LEU A 33 -16.62 60.94 6.94
CA LEU A 33 -16.02 61.71 8.02
C LEU A 33 -14.50 61.54 8.05
N LYS A 34 -13.78 62.65 7.86
CA LYS A 34 -12.32 62.71 7.98
C LYS A 34 -11.94 62.52 9.44
N MET A 35 -11.12 61.51 9.75
CA MET A 35 -10.25 61.59 10.93
C MET A 35 -8.92 60.91 10.66
N ARG A 36 -7.86 61.72 10.54
CA ARG A 36 -6.48 61.25 10.45
C ARG A 36 -6.05 60.81 11.85
N PHE A 37 -5.83 59.53 12.06
CA PHE A 37 -5.03 59.04 13.18
C PHE A 37 -3.94 58.10 12.68
N PHE A 38 -2.70 58.46 12.99
CA PHE A 38 -1.54 57.57 12.89
C PHE A 38 -1.72 56.47 13.93
N THR A 39 -1.83 55.22 13.50
CA THR A 39 -1.65 54.06 14.38
C THR A 39 -0.84 53.00 13.66
N THR A 40 0.25 52.62 14.30
CA THR A 40 1.31 51.75 13.79
C THR A 40 0.80 50.36 13.46
N LEU A 41 1.14 49.85 12.27
CA LEU A 41 0.91 48.47 11.88
C LEU A 41 1.85 47.54 12.68
N VAL A 42 1.40 47.07 13.84
CA VAL A 42 2.08 46.01 14.58
C VAL A 42 1.74 44.68 13.92
N LEU A 43 2.58 44.26 12.98
CA LEU A 43 2.51 42.93 12.38
C LEU A 43 3.04 41.91 13.41
N LEU A 44 2.16 41.39 14.28
CA LEU A 44 2.46 40.25 15.14
C LEU A 44 2.55 38.99 14.29
N ALA A 45 3.74 38.76 13.72
CA ALA A 45 4.12 37.48 13.17
C ALA A 45 4.23 36.46 14.31
N VAL A 46 3.12 35.77 14.62
CA VAL A 46 3.14 34.60 15.49
C VAL A 46 3.83 33.47 14.72
N SER A 47 5.17 33.44 14.81
CA SER A 47 5.97 32.30 14.36
C SER A 47 5.66 31.11 15.27
N ALA A 48 4.60 30.37 14.93
CA ALA A 48 4.30 29.08 15.52
C ALA A 48 5.44 28.11 15.17
N THR A 49 6.49 28.12 16.00
CA THR A 49 7.55 27.11 15.95
C THR A 49 6.92 25.82 16.42
N VAL A 50 6.47 24.99 15.48
CA VAL A 50 6.07 23.62 15.79
C VAL A 50 7.34 22.92 16.26
N VAL A 51 7.51 22.83 17.59
CA VAL A 51 8.53 22.01 18.20
C VAL A 51 8.13 20.56 17.94
N LEU A 52 8.57 20.05 16.79
CA LEU A 52 8.52 18.64 16.45
C LEU A 52 9.29 17.89 17.53
N ALA A 53 8.56 17.25 18.44
CA ALA A 53 9.15 16.41 19.47
C ALA A 53 10.04 15.36 18.77
N ALA A 54 11.30 15.26 19.20
CA ALA A 54 12.25 14.35 18.58
C ALA A 54 11.66 12.93 18.49
N PRO A 55 11.81 12.23 17.35
CA PRO A 55 11.21 10.92 17.16
C PRO A 55 11.71 9.98 18.26
N LYS A 56 10.78 9.41 19.02
CA LYS A 56 11.12 8.50 20.12
C LYS A 56 11.87 7.30 19.54
N THR A 57 13.13 7.11 19.92
CA THR A 57 13.94 5.98 19.47
C THR A 57 13.76 4.78 20.40
N CYS A 58 14.03 3.59 19.87
CA CYS A 58 14.06 2.33 20.59
C CYS A 58 15.36 1.59 20.31
N LYS A 59 15.70 0.63 21.18
CA LYS A 59 16.81 -0.31 20.95
C LYS A 59 16.37 -1.73 21.25
N VAL A 60 16.81 -2.67 20.42
CA VAL A 60 16.65 -4.12 20.62
C VAL A 60 17.95 -4.78 20.23
N ASP A 61 18.53 -5.58 21.12
CA ASP A 61 19.74 -6.38 20.91
C ASP A 61 20.91 -5.61 20.25
N GLY A 62 21.09 -4.34 20.65
CA GLY A 62 22.12 -3.43 20.15
C GLY A 62 21.73 -2.66 18.88
N ALA A 63 20.75 -3.12 18.10
CA ALA A 63 20.20 -2.38 16.98
C ALA A 63 19.33 -1.20 17.46
N SER A 64 19.39 -0.08 16.73
CA SER A 64 18.57 1.12 16.98
C SER A 64 17.42 1.21 15.99
N GLY A 65 16.27 1.68 16.45
CA GLY A 65 15.06 1.87 15.64
C GLY A 65 14.21 3.05 16.12
N THR A 66 13.06 3.23 15.50
CA THR A 66 12.13 4.33 15.79
C THR A 66 10.79 3.81 16.28
N CYS A 67 10.25 4.41 17.33
CA CYS A 67 8.92 4.14 17.86
C CYS A 67 7.85 4.82 17.00
N ILE A 68 7.26 4.06 16.10
CA ILE A 68 6.20 4.50 15.19
C ILE A 68 5.02 3.53 15.21
N SER A 69 3.91 3.90 14.58
CA SER A 69 2.79 2.98 14.42
C SER A 69 3.20 1.77 13.57
N LEU A 70 2.55 0.62 13.77
CA LEU A 70 2.75 -0.55 12.91
C LEU A 70 2.61 -0.21 11.42
N ALA A 71 1.64 0.63 11.06
CA ALA A 71 1.37 1.02 9.68
C ALA A 71 2.44 1.96 9.07
N ALA A 72 3.24 2.64 9.88
CA ALA A 72 4.36 3.46 9.41
C ALA A 72 5.69 2.69 9.35
N CYS A 73 5.70 1.42 9.78
CA CYS A 73 6.94 0.63 9.86
C CYS A 73 7.19 -0.21 8.61
N ASN A 74 8.03 0.30 7.71
CA ASN A 74 8.54 -0.41 6.53
C ASN A 74 9.73 -1.35 6.86
N GLY A 75 9.87 -1.78 8.11
CA GLY A 75 10.98 -2.57 8.65
C GLY A 75 10.52 -3.68 9.58
N ILE A 76 11.41 -4.14 10.48
CA ILE A 76 11.06 -5.14 11.50
C ILE A 76 10.33 -4.44 12.65
N SER A 77 9.10 -4.87 12.96
CA SER A 77 8.22 -4.24 13.94
C SER A 77 8.09 -5.07 15.23
N LEU A 78 8.60 -4.56 16.36
CA LEU A 78 8.74 -5.28 17.62
C LEU A 78 7.89 -4.67 18.76
N VAL A 79 7.25 -5.54 19.55
CA VAL A 79 6.34 -5.17 20.66
C VAL A 79 7.14 -4.84 21.93
N GLY A 80 6.64 -3.94 22.78
CA GLY A 80 7.17 -3.73 24.14
C GLY A 80 8.43 -2.88 24.24
N HIS A 81 9.11 -2.61 23.12
CA HIS A 81 10.33 -1.79 23.07
C HIS A 81 10.06 -0.28 22.90
N CYS A 82 8.80 0.17 23.04
CA CYS A 82 8.38 1.56 22.84
C CYS A 82 7.31 1.99 23.86
N SER A 83 7.50 3.15 24.48
CA SER A 83 6.54 3.78 25.37
C SER A 83 5.49 4.60 24.59
N GLY A 84 4.20 4.29 24.72
CA GLY A 84 3.14 5.08 24.09
C GLY A 84 1.81 4.35 24.00
N ALA A 85 0.95 4.82 23.09
CA ALA A 85 -0.36 4.23 22.82
C ALA A 85 -0.26 2.79 22.30
N ALA A 86 -1.30 1.99 22.54
CA ALA A 86 -1.41 0.60 22.07
C ALA A 86 -1.42 0.53 20.54
N GLY A 87 -0.24 0.31 19.94
CA GLY A 87 -0.02 0.35 18.49
C GLY A 87 1.34 0.93 18.08
N VAL A 88 2.00 1.68 18.97
CA VAL A 88 3.39 2.12 18.78
C VAL A 88 4.34 0.92 19.02
N ARG A 89 5.21 0.65 18.06
CA ARG A 89 6.13 -0.51 18.05
C ARG A 89 7.52 -0.03 17.65
N CYS A 90 8.54 -0.78 18.03
CA CYS A 90 9.90 -0.46 17.63
C CYS A 90 10.12 -0.90 16.19
N CYS A 91 10.36 0.05 15.29
CA CYS A 91 10.66 -0.22 13.89
C CYS A 91 12.17 -0.18 13.67
N ILE A 92 12.76 -1.31 13.31
CA ILE A 92 14.19 -1.43 13.00
C ILE A 92 14.36 -1.58 11.49
N GLY A 93 15.22 -0.74 10.89
CA GLY A 93 15.52 -0.76 9.45
C GLY A 93 14.45 -0.16 8.54
N GLY A 94 13.44 0.54 9.06
CA GLY A 94 12.43 1.27 8.29
C GLY A 94 12.58 2.79 8.41
N SER A 95 12.26 3.53 7.34
CA SER A 95 12.00 4.97 7.39
C SER A 95 10.62 5.27 7.97
N THR A 96 10.44 6.47 8.53
CA THR A 96 9.15 6.94 9.07
C THR A 96 8.24 7.58 8.02
N GLU A 97 8.64 7.52 6.75
CA GLU A 97 8.03 8.23 5.62
C GLU A 97 7.94 7.26 4.43
N PRO A 98 6.84 7.29 3.65
CA PRO A 98 6.76 6.60 2.37
C PRO A 98 7.88 7.04 1.42
N PRO A 99 8.31 6.19 0.46
CA PRO A 99 9.30 6.57 -0.54
C PRO A 99 8.87 7.81 -1.35
N THR A 100 9.40 8.98 -1.04
CA THR A 100 9.17 10.20 -1.83
C THR A 100 10.07 10.20 -3.07
N GLY A 101 9.47 10.27 -4.26
CA GLY A 101 10.18 10.40 -5.53
C GLY A 101 9.45 9.73 -6.70
N PRO A 102 10.00 9.80 -7.92
CA PRO A 102 9.48 9.02 -9.05
C PRO A 102 9.63 7.52 -8.81
N PHE A 103 8.80 6.72 -9.47
CA PHE A 103 8.85 5.25 -9.44
C PHE A 103 10.28 4.73 -9.69
N ASP A 104 10.80 3.95 -8.74
CA ASP A 104 12.11 3.31 -8.83
C ASP A 104 11.98 1.79 -8.74
N ALA A 105 12.07 1.15 -9.92
CA ALA A 105 12.03 -0.31 -10.06
C ALA A 105 13.02 -1.03 -9.14
N ASN A 106 14.20 -0.46 -8.90
CA ASN A 106 15.22 -1.11 -8.09
C ASN A 106 14.80 -1.19 -6.61
N LYS A 107 14.06 -0.20 -6.10
CA LYS A 107 13.51 -0.24 -4.74
C LYS A 107 12.41 -1.30 -4.62
N VAL A 108 11.51 -1.40 -5.60
CA VAL A 108 10.45 -2.42 -5.66
C VAL A 108 11.07 -3.83 -5.69
N ILE A 109 12.04 -4.07 -6.57
CA ILE A 109 12.74 -5.36 -6.69
C ILE A 109 13.53 -5.66 -5.41
N ALA A 110 14.22 -4.69 -4.82
CA ALA A 110 14.93 -4.87 -3.56
C ALA A 110 13.98 -5.16 -2.38
N ALA A 111 12.78 -4.58 -2.37
CA ALA A 111 11.75 -4.87 -1.38
C ALA A 111 11.25 -6.31 -1.52
N ALA A 112 10.90 -6.76 -2.73
CA ALA A 112 10.53 -8.15 -2.99
C ALA A 112 11.65 -9.14 -2.61
N ARG A 113 12.91 -8.81 -2.90
CA ARG A 113 14.08 -9.63 -2.51
C ARG A 113 14.25 -9.77 -0.99
N LYS A 114 13.88 -8.76 -0.20
CA LYS A 114 13.83 -8.86 1.28
C LYS A 114 12.76 -9.82 1.80
N ARG A 115 11.85 -10.31 0.94
CA ARG A 115 10.82 -11.30 1.28
C ARG A 115 11.18 -12.72 0.84
N LEU A 116 12.32 -12.96 0.18
CA LEU A 116 12.76 -14.32 -0.16
C LEU A 116 12.83 -15.20 1.10
N GLY A 117 12.27 -16.41 1.03
CA GLY A 117 12.13 -17.31 2.19
C GLY A 117 10.98 -17.01 3.15
N VAL A 118 10.16 -15.97 2.91
CA VAL A 118 8.88 -15.80 3.64
C VAL A 118 7.88 -16.86 3.17
N PRO A 119 7.20 -17.60 4.07
CA PRO A 119 6.24 -18.62 3.67
C PRO A 119 5.06 -18.06 2.87
N TYR A 120 4.56 -18.85 1.92
CA TYR A 120 3.26 -18.57 1.32
C TYR A 120 2.15 -18.67 2.36
N CYS A 121 1.28 -17.66 2.42
CA CYS A 121 0.08 -17.66 3.24
C CYS A 121 -1.11 -17.12 2.44
N TRP A 122 -2.16 -17.93 2.24
CA TRP A 122 -3.39 -17.53 1.54
C TRP A 122 -4.08 -16.37 2.26
N GLY A 123 -4.21 -15.21 1.62
CA GLY A 123 -4.71 -13.99 2.26
C GLY A 123 -3.68 -13.24 3.12
N GLY A 124 -2.40 -13.65 3.09
CA GLY A 124 -1.30 -12.97 3.78
C GLY A 124 -0.82 -11.75 2.99
N GLY A 125 -0.57 -10.62 3.67
CA GLY A 125 -0.24 -9.34 3.02
C GLY A 125 -1.39 -8.33 2.97
N HIS A 126 -2.59 -8.73 3.42
CA HIS A 126 -3.86 -8.00 3.22
C HIS A 126 -4.47 -7.43 4.51
N LYS A 127 -3.65 -7.18 5.54
CA LYS A 127 -4.08 -6.36 6.69
C LYS A 127 -4.00 -4.87 6.34
N ASN A 128 -4.41 -4.00 7.26
CA ASN A 128 -4.44 -2.54 7.06
C ASN A 128 -3.10 -1.94 6.58
N ALA A 129 -1.97 -2.58 6.89
CA ALA A 129 -0.66 -2.23 6.36
C ALA A 129 -0.14 -3.37 5.46
N PRO A 130 0.54 -3.07 4.34
CA PRO A 130 1.24 -4.07 3.54
C PRO A 130 2.32 -4.83 4.32
N GLY A 131 2.62 -6.05 3.86
CA GLY A 131 3.68 -6.90 4.41
C GLY A 131 3.18 -8.16 5.14
N PRO A 132 4.10 -9.09 5.50
CA PRO A 132 3.74 -10.43 5.95
C PRO A 132 2.75 -10.46 7.13
N SER A 133 1.69 -11.24 6.99
CA SER A 133 0.62 -11.35 7.98
C SER A 133 0.05 -12.76 8.04
N THR A 134 -0.78 -13.04 9.06
CA THR A 134 -1.71 -14.16 8.97
C THR A 134 -2.77 -13.90 7.89
N GLY A 135 -3.25 -14.97 7.28
CA GLY A 135 -4.21 -14.96 6.19
C GLY A 135 -5.63 -15.26 6.64
N THR A 136 -6.34 -16.06 5.82
CA THR A 136 -7.71 -16.53 6.06
C THR A 136 -7.86 -17.97 5.55
N CYS A 137 -8.75 -18.75 6.15
CA CYS A 137 -9.12 -20.07 5.61
C CYS A 137 -10.39 -20.06 4.74
N VAL A 138 -11.03 -18.89 4.57
CA VAL A 138 -12.16 -18.71 3.65
C VAL A 138 -11.68 -18.89 2.20
N GLY A 139 -12.35 -19.77 1.45
CA GLY A 139 -12.01 -20.07 0.04
C GLY A 139 -10.70 -20.85 -0.17
N TYR A 140 -10.03 -21.31 0.90
CA TYR A 140 -8.72 -21.94 0.80
C TYR A 140 -8.75 -23.32 0.11
N THR A 141 -8.20 -23.39 -1.11
CA THR A 141 -8.09 -24.62 -1.92
C THR A 141 -6.72 -25.32 -1.82
N GLY A 142 -5.73 -24.73 -1.15
CA GLY A 142 -4.35 -25.24 -1.08
C GLY A 142 -4.19 -26.66 -0.53
N SER A 143 -3.09 -27.33 -0.92
CA SER A 143 -2.85 -28.77 -0.70
C SER A 143 -2.67 -29.19 0.76
N ILE A 144 -2.08 -28.33 1.59
CA ILE A 144 -1.86 -28.63 3.02
C ILE A 144 -3.18 -28.52 3.77
N LYS A 145 -3.58 -29.57 4.49
CA LYS A 145 -4.78 -29.65 5.35
C LYS A 145 -4.39 -30.05 6.79
N PRO A 146 -5.04 -29.49 7.84
CA PRO A 146 -6.00 -28.39 7.79
C PRO A 146 -5.37 -27.10 7.24
N CYS A 147 -6.20 -26.14 6.86
CA CYS A 147 -5.73 -24.86 6.33
C CYS A 147 -4.73 -24.18 7.30
N PRO A 148 -3.52 -23.81 6.86
CA PRO A 148 -2.51 -23.23 7.74
C PRO A 148 -2.60 -21.70 7.85
N ALA A 149 -3.34 -21.03 6.96
CA ALA A 149 -3.24 -19.58 6.73
C ALA A 149 -3.52 -18.69 7.97
N GLU A 150 -4.41 -19.12 8.87
CA GLU A 150 -4.71 -18.38 10.10
C GLU A 150 -3.57 -18.43 11.15
N LYS A 151 -2.57 -19.31 10.94
CA LYS A 151 -1.43 -19.53 11.85
C LYS A 151 -0.07 -19.23 11.22
N THR A 152 0.03 -19.28 9.89
CA THR A 152 1.24 -18.88 9.14
C THR A 152 1.30 -17.36 9.02
N VAL A 153 2.41 -16.74 9.42
CA VAL A 153 2.71 -15.35 9.02
C VAL A 153 3.45 -15.40 7.69
N GLY A 154 2.86 -14.85 6.64
CA GLY A 154 3.38 -14.98 5.28
C GLY A 154 2.72 -14.02 4.29
N LEU A 155 2.90 -14.32 3.01
CA LEU A 155 2.37 -13.53 1.88
C LEU A 155 1.67 -14.44 0.87
N ASP A 156 0.58 -13.99 0.26
CA ASP A 156 0.15 -14.51 -1.05
C ASP A 156 0.76 -13.67 -2.18
N CYS A 157 0.41 -14.03 -3.42
CA CYS A 157 0.96 -13.39 -4.62
C CYS A 157 0.64 -11.89 -4.68
N SER A 158 -0.62 -11.51 -4.53
CA SER A 158 -1.04 -10.10 -4.45
C SER A 158 -0.45 -9.39 -3.23
N GLY A 159 -0.38 -10.05 -2.07
CA GLY A 159 0.17 -9.49 -0.84
C GLY A 159 1.68 -9.18 -0.95
N LEU A 160 2.44 -10.05 -1.63
CA LEU A 160 3.86 -9.83 -1.93
C LEU A 160 4.05 -8.63 -2.88
N VAL A 161 3.27 -8.56 -3.96
CA VAL A 161 3.37 -7.44 -4.91
C VAL A 161 2.96 -6.12 -4.25
N ARG A 162 1.89 -6.13 -3.44
CA ARG A 162 1.45 -4.98 -2.63
C ARG A 162 2.56 -4.47 -1.72
N ASP A 163 3.20 -5.36 -0.97
CA ASP A 163 4.32 -5.02 -0.07
C ASP A 163 5.52 -4.46 -0.84
N ALA A 164 5.94 -5.11 -1.93
CA ALA A 164 7.08 -4.69 -2.73
C ALA A 164 6.87 -3.30 -3.37
N ILE A 165 5.66 -3.05 -3.90
CA ILE A 165 5.29 -1.76 -4.46
C ILE A 165 5.22 -0.70 -3.35
N PHE A 166 4.53 -0.95 -2.24
CA PHE A 166 4.41 0.01 -1.14
C PHE A 166 5.77 0.41 -0.54
N VAL A 167 6.65 -0.56 -0.28
CA VAL A 167 8.02 -0.28 0.22
C VAL A 167 8.91 0.40 -0.84
N GLY A 168 8.61 0.22 -2.13
CA GLY A 168 9.36 0.83 -3.23
C GLY A 168 8.91 2.25 -3.62
N THR A 169 7.60 2.54 -3.52
CA THR A 169 6.95 3.74 -4.09
C THR A 169 5.97 4.46 -3.16
N GLY A 170 5.53 3.81 -2.08
CA GLY A 170 4.46 4.31 -1.20
C GLY A 170 3.04 4.05 -1.68
N ILE A 171 2.85 3.47 -2.87
CA ILE A 171 1.53 3.12 -3.42
C ILE A 171 1.00 1.86 -2.73
N ASP A 172 -0.17 1.97 -2.09
CA ASP A 172 -0.86 0.81 -1.49
C ASP A 172 -1.71 0.07 -2.53
N LEU A 173 -1.05 -0.67 -3.43
CA LEU A 173 -1.64 -1.27 -4.62
C LEU A 173 -2.80 -2.24 -4.30
N GLY A 174 -3.99 -1.95 -4.83
CA GLY A 174 -5.23 -2.69 -4.62
C GLY A 174 -5.84 -2.51 -3.22
N HIS A 175 -5.27 -1.63 -2.39
CA HIS A 175 -5.79 -1.25 -1.06
C HIS A 175 -6.13 -2.43 -0.13
N GLY A 176 -5.34 -3.51 -0.20
CA GLY A 176 -5.55 -4.74 0.59
C GLY A 176 -6.57 -5.73 0.02
N GLY A 177 -6.99 -5.55 -1.23
CA GLY A 177 -7.74 -6.54 -2.00
C GLY A 177 -6.84 -7.52 -2.77
N ASN A 178 -7.48 -8.38 -3.56
CA ASN A 178 -6.83 -9.43 -4.35
C ASN A 178 -6.25 -8.92 -5.67
N THR A 179 -5.75 -9.84 -6.49
CA THR A 179 -5.22 -9.56 -7.83
C THR A 179 -6.17 -8.80 -8.76
N ASP A 180 -7.49 -9.00 -8.66
CA ASP A 180 -8.47 -8.27 -9.48
C ASP A 180 -8.51 -6.78 -9.10
N THR A 181 -8.52 -6.49 -7.80
CA THR A 181 -8.46 -5.11 -7.30
C THR A 181 -7.13 -4.43 -7.63
N GLN A 182 -6.03 -5.19 -7.73
CA GLN A 182 -4.74 -4.66 -8.18
C GLN A 182 -4.73 -4.37 -9.68
N LEU A 183 -5.30 -5.23 -10.52
CA LEU A 183 -5.39 -4.99 -11.96
C LEU A 183 -6.30 -3.80 -12.31
N ALA A 184 -7.30 -3.52 -11.46
CA ALA A 184 -8.21 -2.38 -11.57
C ALA A 184 -7.73 -1.10 -10.85
N ASP A 185 -6.56 -1.11 -10.22
CA ASP A 185 -6.03 0.04 -9.48
C ASP A 185 -5.70 1.22 -10.44
N PRO A 186 -6.05 2.48 -10.11
CA PRO A 186 -5.75 3.63 -10.98
C PRO A 186 -4.26 3.87 -11.27
N HIS A 187 -3.36 3.32 -10.46
CA HIS A 187 -1.90 3.37 -10.71
C HIS A 187 -1.43 2.32 -11.73
N VAL A 188 -2.28 1.36 -12.11
CA VAL A 188 -1.95 0.27 -13.04
C VAL A 188 -2.27 0.65 -14.48
N THR A 189 -1.24 0.67 -15.32
CA THR A 189 -1.35 0.76 -16.78
C THR A 189 -0.97 -0.58 -17.39
N GLN A 190 -1.87 -1.19 -18.17
CA GLN A 190 -1.54 -2.39 -18.95
C GLN A 190 -0.52 -2.06 -20.06
N ILE A 191 0.41 -2.98 -20.28
CA ILE A 191 1.48 -2.86 -21.28
C ILE A 191 1.55 -4.13 -22.14
N LYS A 192 2.22 -4.06 -23.28
CA LYS A 192 2.55 -5.25 -24.07
C LYS A 192 3.75 -5.98 -23.47
N TYR A 193 3.83 -7.29 -23.70
CA TYR A 193 4.95 -8.13 -23.24
C TYR A 193 6.33 -7.59 -23.69
N GLU A 194 6.42 -7.02 -24.89
CA GLU A 194 7.66 -6.45 -25.45
C GLU A 194 8.09 -5.14 -24.77
N GLN A 195 7.19 -4.50 -24.02
CA GLN A 195 7.43 -3.26 -23.29
C GLN A 195 7.86 -3.49 -21.83
N ARG A 196 7.90 -4.75 -21.38
CA ARG A 196 8.24 -5.12 -19.99
C ARG A 196 9.64 -4.65 -19.61
N GLN A 197 9.77 -4.17 -18.39
CA GLN A 197 10.99 -3.71 -17.75
C GLN A 197 11.02 -4.27 -16.33
N PRO A 198 12.21 -4.48 -15.73
CA PRO A 198 12.29 -4.87 -14.32
C PRO A 198 11.44 -3.93 -13.45
N GLY A 199 10.65 -4.48 -12.54
CA GLY A 199 9.68 -3.74 -11.72
C GLY A 199 8.24 -3.78 -12.23
N ASP A 200 8.00 -4.25 -13.46
CA ASP A 200 6.65 -4.54 -13.97
C ASP A 200 6.08 -5.84 -13.38
N ILE A 201 4.76 -6.01 -13.50
CA ILE A 201 4.01 -7.15 -12.97
C ILE A 201 3.22 -7.86 -14.08
N GLU A 202 3.01 -9.18 -13.93
CA GLU A 202 2.18 -9.99 -14.83
C GLU A 202 1.08 -10.69 -14.02
N PHE A 203 -0.17 -10.49 -14.43
CA PHE A 203 -1.36 -11.09 -13.83
C PHE A 203 -1.84 -12.30 -14.65
N PHE A 204 -1.94 -13.47 -14.04
CA PHE A 204 -2.45 -14.68 -14.70
C PHE A 204 -3.95 -14.82 -14.48
N GLY A 205 -4.67 -15.33 -15.49
CA GLY A 205 -6.13 -15.47 -15.48
C GLY A 205 -6.76 -14.67 -16.62
N THR A 206 -7.95 -14.14 -16.40
CA THR A 206 -8.64 -13.24 -17.34
C THR A 206 -8.79 -11.84 -16.75
N GLN A 207 -9.17 -10.87 -17.59
CA GLN A 207 -9.37 -9.47 -17.21
C GLN A 207 -10.30 -9.26 -15.99
N ASP A 208 -11.29 -10.14 -15.84
CA ASP A 208 -12.32 -10.07 -14.80
C ASP A 208 -12.19 -11.19 -13.75
N ASN A 209 -11.15 -12.01 -13.83
CA ASN A 209 -10.87 -13.13 -12.91
C ASN A 209 -9.38 -13.53 -12.99
N THR A 210 -8.55 -12.72 -12.38
CA THR A 210 -7.13 -12.98 -12.16
C THR A 210 -6.93 -13.92 -10.97
N VAL A 211 -5.95 -14.80 -11.06
CA VAL A 211 -5.72 -15.89 -10.08
C VAL A 211 -4.31 -15.91 -9.50
N HIS A 212 -3.38 -15.17 -10.09
CA HIS A 212 -1.99 -15.06 -9.63
C HIS A 212 -1.36 -13.76 -10.15
N VAL A 213 -0.35 -13.24 -9.45
CA VAL A 213 0.47 -12.11 -9.90
C VAL A 213 1.92 -12.31 -9.52
N ILE A 214 2.84 -11.86 -10.38
CA ILE A 214 4.29 -11.93 -10.16
C ILE A 214 4.95 -10.55 -10.33
N LEU A 215 6.16 -10.40 -9.79
CA LEU A 215 7.03 -9.25 -10.07
C LEU A 215 8.16 -9.68 -11.02
N TYR A 216 8.25 -9.06 -12.19
CA TYR A 216 9.34 -9.30 -13.14
C TYR A 216 10.60 -8.53 -12.69
N ILE A 217 11.73 -9.24 -12.58
CA ILE A 217 12.97 -8.71 -11.98
C ILE A 217 14.13 -8.58 -12.99
N GLY A 218 13.84 -8.71 -14.28
CA GLY A 218 14.83 -8.60 -15.35
C GLY A 218 15.49 -9.91 -15.73
N LYS A 219 16.66 -9.80 -16.37
CA LYS A 219 17.45 -10.94 -16.84
C LYS A 219 18.50 -11.38 -15.81
N ASN A 220 18.68 -12.68 -15.68
CA ASN A 220 19.83 -13.25 -14.97
C ASN A 220 21.13 -13.16 -15.81
N ALA A 221 22.24 -13.61 -15.23
CA ALA A 221 23.56 -13.59 -15.88
C ALA A 221 23.65 -14.42 -17.17
N THR A 222 22.73 -15.36 -17.42
CA THR A 222 22.66 -16.16 -18.66
C THR A 222 21.64 -15.60 -19.67
N GLY A 223 21.07 -14.41 -19.42
CA GLY A 223 20.11 -13.74 -20.30
C GLY A 223 18.66 -14.21 -20.18
N GLY A 224 18.39 -15.19 -19.31
CA GLY A 224 17.04 -15.69 -19.03
C GLY A 224 16.24 -14.69 -18.19
N ASP A 225 14.99 -14.46 -18.58
CA ASP A 225 14.07 -13.60 -17.83
C ASP A 225 13.65 -14.27 -16.51
N MET A 226 13.59 -13.48 -15.43
CA MET A 226 13.34 -13.94 -14.06
C MET A 226 12.20 -13.16 -13.40
N MET A 227 11.52 -13.80 -12.45
CA MET A 227 10.48 -13.20 -11.61
C MET A 227 10.61 -13.60 -10.15
N ILE A 228 10.02 -12.81 -9.25
CA ILE A 228 9.77 -13.18 -7.85
C ILE A 228 8.27 -13.45 -7.67
N GLU A 229 7.95 -14.52 -6.96
CA GLU A 229 6.56 -14.88 -6.64
C GLU A 229 6.40 -15.47 -5.23
N ALA A 230 5.18 -15.35 -4.69
CA ALA A 230 4.67 -16.21 -3.63
C ALA A 230 3.73 -17.23 -4.31
N GLN A 231 4.26 -18.38 -4.74
CA GLN A 231 3.55 -19.25 -5.69
C GLN A 231 2.28 -19.91 -5.11
N LYS A 232 2.42 -20.70 -4.05
CA LYS A 232 1.34 -21.54 -3.50
C LYS A 232 1.68 -22.06 -2.11
N THR A 233 0.69 -22.62 -1.42
CA THR A 233 0.89 -23.20 -0.09
C THR A 233 1.88 -24.35 -0.10
N GLY A 234 2.80 -24.36 0.87
CA GLY A 234 3.93 -25.30 0.91
C GLY A 234 5.16 -24.85 0.15
N THR A 235 5.18 -23.64 -0.41
CA THR A 235 6.39 -22.97 -0.92
C THR A 235 6.63 -21.65 -0.19
N ASP A 236 7.88 -21.21 -0.11
CA ASP A 236 8.24 -19.86 0.31
C ASP A 236 8.34 -18.91 -0.90
N VAL A 237 8.45 -17.61 -0.67
CA VAL A 237 8.73 -16.61 -1.71
C VAL A 237 10.10 -16.87 -2.33
N HIS A 238 10.18 -16.92 -3.67
CA HIS A 238 11.39 -17.32 -4.39
C HIS A 238 11.57 -16.59 -5.74
N GLU A 239 12.82 -16.55 -6.21
CA GLU A 239 13.17 -16.20 -7.60
C GLU A 239 13.10 -17.44 -8.49
N VAL A 240 12.46 -17.32 -9.65
CA VAL A 240 12.34 -18.38 -10.67
C VAL A 240 12.42 -17.79 -12.09
N PRO A 241 12.74 -18.61 -13.11
CA PRO A 241 12.55 -18.23 -14.50
C PRO A 241 11.11 -17.74 -14.75
N LEU A 242 11.00 -16.65 -15.50
CA LEU A 242 9.72 -16.05 -15.87
C LEU A 242 8.85 -17.07 -16.63
N ARG A 243 7.61 -17.24 -16.19
CA ARG A 243 6.59 -18.06 -16.88
C ARG A 243 5.60 -17.09 -17.51
N LEU A 244 5.37 -17.22 -18.82
CA LEU A 244 4.50 -16.32 -19.56
C LEU A 244 3.06 -16.85 -19.60
N GLY A 245 2.10 -15.93 -19.67
CA GLY A 245 0.70 -16.27 -19.99
C GLY A 245 -0.34 -15.31 -19.43
N GLY A 246 0.07 -14.13 -18.96
CA GLY A 246 -0.79 -13.17 -18.28
C GLY A 246 -0.89 -11.80 -18.95
N ILE A 247 -1.61 -10.93 -18.26
CA ILE A 247 -1.79 -9.51 -18.57
C ILE A 247 -0.62 -8.76 -17.95
N TRP A 248 0.19 -8.12 -18.80
CA TRP A 248 1.34 -7.33 -18.36
C TRP A 248 0.91 -5.93 -17.94
N ALA A 249 1.48 -5.45 -16.84
CA ALA A 249 1.11 -4.18 -16.22
C ALA A 249 2.31 -3.47 -15.59
N ARG A 250 2.22 -2.14 -15.55
CA ARG A 250 3.18 -1.25 -14.90
C ARG A 250 2.46 -0.36 -13.90
N VAL A 251 3.00 -0.25 -12.69
CA VAL A 251 2.50 0.64 -11.63
C VAL A 251 3.24 1.99 -11.71
N ARG A 252 2.53 3.12 -11.63
CA ARG A 252 3.12 4.48 -11.58
C ARG A 252 2.29 5.47 -10.77
#